data_AF-A0A8S0FRA8-F1
#
_entry.id   AF-A0A8S0FRA8-F1
#
_cell.length_a   1.000
_cell.length_b   1.000
_cell.length_c   1.000
_cell.angle_alpha   90.00
_cell.angle_beta   90.00
_cell.angle_gamma   90.00
#
_symmetry.space_group_name_H-M   'P 1'
#
loop_
_entity.id
_entity.type
_entity.pdbx_description
1 polymer ?
#
loop_
_entity_poly.entity_id
_entity_poly.type
_entity_poly.pdbx_seq_one_letter_code
_entity_poly.pdbx_strand_id
1 'polypeptide(L)'
;MKIDRAHQLVAGKRQLFREMLALGCQFISPSQHVADAFNSLYGPGRCRIINNGIDMATEAILADLPPVRETQGKPKIAVVAHDLRYDGKTNQQLVREMMALGDKIELHTFGKFSPFTAGNVVNHVTVALKLTSAS
;
A
#
# COMPACT_ATOMS: atom_id res chain seq x y z
N MET A 1 -20.48 4.76 -2.37
CA MET A 1 -20.80 3.33 -2.22
C MET A 1 -20.23 2.55 -3.42
N LYS A 2 -19.13 1.81 -3.26
CA LYS A 2 -18.54 0.92 -4.29
C LYS A 2 -18.25 -0.50 -3.78
N ILE A 3 -18.61 -0.79 -2.53
CA ILE A 3 -18.31 -2.03 -1.81
C ILE A 3 -19.15 -3.21 -2.33
N ASP A 4 -20.30 -2.94 -2.93
CA ASP A 4 -21.24 -3.97 -3.38
C ASP A 4 -20.75 -4.73 -4.62
N ARG A 5 -20.22 -4.02 -5.63
CA ARG A 5 -19.77 -4.65 -6.88
C ARG A 5 -18.59 -5.62 -6.69
N ALA A 6 -17.68 -5.34 -5.76
CA ALA A 6 -16.54 -6.21 -5.51
C ALA A 6 -16.98 -7.55 -4.88
N HIS A 7 -17.93 -7.50 -3.94
CA HIS A 7 -18.50 -8.69 -3.31
C HIS A 7 -19.29 -9.54 -4.30
N GLN A 8 -20.09 -8.91 -5.18
CA GLN A 8 -20.86 -9.60 -6.22
C GLN A 8 -19.96 -10.38 -7.20
N LEU A 9 -18.72 -9.94 -7.41
CA LEU A 9 -17.76 -10.59 -8.31
C LEU A 9 -16.99 -11.75 -7.66
N VAL A 10 -17.09 -11.95 -6.34
CA VAL A 10 -16.29 -12.96 -5.61
C VAL A 10 -16.58 -14.36 -6.11
N ALA A 11 -17.85 -14.71 -6.30
CA ALA A 11 -18.24 -16.05 -6.77
C ALA A 11 -17.64 -16.36 -8.15
N GLY A 12 -17.76 -15.41 -9.10
CA GLY A 12 -17.18 -15.55 -10.44
C GLY A 12 -15.66 -15.67 -10.43
N LYS A 13 -14.98 -14.85 -9.62
CA LYS A 13 -13.51 -14.94 -9.46
C LYS A 13 -13.08 -16.29 -8.90
N ARG A 14 -13.79 -16.82 -7.89
CA ARG A 14 -13.51 -18.15 -7.31
C ARG A 14 -13.66 -19.26 -8.34
N GLN A 15 -14.64 -19.15 -9.23
CA GLN A 15 -14.83 -20.11 -10.31
C GLN A 15 -13.66 -20.09 -11.30
N LEU A 16 -13.21 -18.90 -11.72
CA LEU A 16 -12.04 -18.76 -12.58
C LEU A 16 -10.78 -19.35 -11.95
N PHE A 17 -10.57 -19.14 -10.64
CA PHE A 17 -9.45 -19.77 -9.92
C PHE A 17 -9.51 -21.30 -9.97
N ARG A 18 -10.70 -21.89 -9.82
CA ARG A 18 -10.89 -23.34 -9.93
C ARG A 18 -10.60 -23.86 -11.33
N GLU A 19 -11.04 -23.15 -12.37
CA GLU A 19 -10.75 -23.51 -13.76
C GLU A 19 -9.26 -23.46 -14.06
N MET A 20 -8.57 -22.41 -13.63
CA MET A 20 -7.11 -22.31 -13.76
C MET A 20 -6.38 -23.43 -13.01
N LEU A 21 -6.86 -23.82 -11.82
CA LEU A 21 -6.31 -24.97 -11.09
C LEU A 21 -6.52 -26.30 -11.84
N ALA A 22 -7.69 -26.48 -12.46
CA ALA A 22 -7.98 -27.67 -13.26
C ALA A 22 -7.11 -27.76 -14.53
N LEU A 23 -6.71 -26.62 -15.07
CA LEU A 23 -5.74 -26.51 -16.18
C LEU A 23 -4.27 -26.73 -15.74
N GLY A 24 -4.02 -26.93 -14.44
CA GLY A 24 -2.67 -27.17 -13.91
C GLY A 24 -1.86 -25.90 -13.65
N CYS A 25 -2.49 -24.71 -13.65
CA CYS A 25 -1.80 -23.47 -13.31
C CYS A 25 -1.26 -23.51 -11.87
N GLN A 26 -0.05 -22.97 -11.69
CA GLN A 26 0.53 -22.72 -10.38
C GLN A 26 0.36 -21.25 -10.01
N PHE A 27 -0.05 -20.99 -8.77
CA PHE A 27 -0.19 -19.63 -8.26
C PHE A 27 1.03 -19.24 -7.45
N ILE A 28 1.44 -17.99 -7.57
CA ILE A 28 2.48 -17.38 -6.74
C ILE A 28 1.94 -16.11 -6.08
N SER A 29 2.38 -15.83 -4.86
CA SER A 29 2.03 -14.62 -4.12
C SER A 29 3.28 -14.04 -3.46
N PRO A 30 3.43 -12.70 -3.44
CA PRO A 30 4.51 -12.04 -2.71
C PRO A 30 4.25 -11.87 -1.21
N SER A 31 3.13 -12.42 -0.71
CA SER A 31 2.73 -12.31 0.69
C SER A 31 2.33 -13.68 1.22
N GLN A 32 2.97 -14.06 2.34
CA GLN A 32 2.62 -15.25 3.12
C GLN A 32 1.14 -15.28 3.46
N HIS A 33 0.62 -14.20 4.04
CA HIS A 33 -0.79 -14.12 4.45
C HIS A 33 -1.76 -14.35 3.28
N VAL A 34 -1.47 -13.77 2.11
CA VAL A 34 -2.31 -13.94 0.92
C VAL A 34 -2.22 -15.38 0.39
N ALA A 35 -1.02 -15.97 0.38
CA ALA A 35 -0.84 -17.36 -0.05
C ALA A 35 -1.57 -18.34 0.88
N ASP A 36 -1.51 -18.12 2.19
CA ASP A 36 -2.19 -18.95 3.19
C ASP A 36 -3.71 -18.85 3.05
N ALA A 37 -4.24 -17.64 2.86
CA ALA A 37 -5.65 -17.43 2.59
C ALA A 37 -6.11 -18.15 1.31
N PHE A 38 -5.28 -18.13 0.26
CA PHE A 38 -5.56 -18.87 -0.97
C PHE A 38 -5.52 -20.39 -0.74
N ASN A 39 -4.48 -20.89 -0.07
CA ASN A 39 -4.31 -22.32 0.20
C ASN A 39 -5.40 -22.87 1.11
N SER A 40 -5.92 -22.07 2.05
CA SER A 40 -7.08 -22.43 2.87
C SER A 40 -8.35 -22.64 2.03
N LEU A 41 -8.52 -21.87 0.94
CA LEU A 41 -9.71 -21.97 0.07
C LEU A 41 -9.60 -23.03 -1.01
N TYR A 42 -8.40 -23.31 -1.53
CA TYR A 42 -8.21 -24.15 -2.72
C TYR A 42 -7.34 -25.40 -2.49
N GLY A 43 -6.79 -25.56 -1.28
CA GLY A 43 -5.99 -26.70 -0.87
C GLY A 43 -4.52 -26.33 -0.59
N PRO A 44 -3.85 -27.08 0.31
CA PRO A 44 -2.43 -26.86 0.62
C PRO A 44 -1.55 -26.90 -0.64
N GLY A 45 -0.58 -25.99 -0.72
CA GLY A 45 0.42 -25.95 -1.79
C GLY A 45 -0.06 -25.46 -3.15
N ARG A 46 -1.31 -24.98 -3.28
CA ARG A 46 -1.83 -24.44 -4.54
C ARG A 46 -1.29 -23.05 -4.89
N CYS A 47 -0.86 -22.30 -3.89
CA CYS A 47 -0.18 -21.02 -4.00
C CYS A 47 1.16 -21.07 -3.26
N ARG A 48 2.25 -20.77 -3.99
CA ARG A 48 3.62 -20.66 -3.48
C ARG A 48 3.95 -19.21 -3.16
N ILE A 49 4.86 -19.02 -2.23
CA ILE A 49 5.28 -17.68 -1.81
C ILE A 49 6.59 -17.32 -2.50
N ILE A 50 6.59 -16.18 -3.16
CA ILE A 50 7.80 -15.57 -3.75
C ILE A 50 7.77 -14.10 -3.35
N ASN A 51 8.41 -13.77 -2.24
CA ASN A 51 8.43 -12.42 -1.68
C ASN A 51 9.00 -11.42 -2.72
N ASN A 52 8.43 -10.21 -2.73
CA ASN A 52 8.98 -9.13 -3.56
C ASN A 52 10.43 -8.85 -3.12
N GLY A 53 11.34 -8.75 -4.10
CA GLY A 53 12.67 -8.21 -3.87
C GLY A 53 12.60 -6.71 -3.60
N ILE A 54 13.61 -6.20 -2.90
CA ILE A 54 13.85 -4.75 -2.78
C ILE A 54 14.88 -4.37 -3.85
N ASP A 55 14.70 -3.21 -4.47
CA ASP A 55 15.67 -2.68 -5.44
C ASP A 55 16.89 -2.11 -4.71
N MET A 56 17.98 -2.87 -4.73
CA MET A 56 19.26 -2.50 -4.10
C MET A 56 19.85 -1.20 -4.67
N ALA A 57 19.58 -0.86 -5.93
CA ALA A 57 20.11 0.38 -6.52
C ALA A 57 19.45 1.61 -5.89
N THR A 58 18.14 1.54 -5.67
CA THR A 58 17.40 2.60 -4.97
C THR A 58 17.85 2.71 -3.51
N GLU A 59 18.06 1.59 -2.81
CA GLU A 59 18.57 1.59 -1.42
C GLU A 59 19.97 2.22 -1.30
N ALA A 60 20.87 1.96 -2.26
CA ALA A 60 22.19 2.57 -2.28
C ALA A 60 22.12 4.10 -2.43
N ILE A 61 21.25 4.59 -3.31
CA ILE A 61 21.02 6.05 -3.48
C ILE A 61 20.44 6.66 -2.20
N LEU A 62 19.53 5.95 -1.50
CA LEU A 62 18.96 6.42 -0.24
C LEU A 62 20.00 6.45 0.89
N ALA A 63 20.95 5.51 0.92
CA ALA A 63 22.01 5.46 1.92
C ALA A 63 22.99 6.63 1.81
N ASP A 64 23.18 7.18 0.60
CA ASP A 64 24.03 8.34 0.34
C ASP A 64 23.35 9.68 0.65
N LEU A 65 22.06 9.68 1.00
CA LEU A 65 21.37 10.90 1.41
C LEU A 65 21.96 11.40 2.73
N PRO A 66 22.27 12.70 2.84
CA PRO A 66 22.83 13.25 4.07
C PRO A 66 21.88 12.98 5.24
N PRO A 67 22.39 12.52 6.40
CA PRO A 67 21.55 12.22 7.53
C PRO A 67 20.75 13.46 7.92
N VAL A 68 19.42 13.30 7.95
CA VAL A 68 18.53 14.36 8.40
C VAL A 68 18.84 14.61 9.87
N ARG A 69 19.33 15.82 10.19
CA ARG A 69 19.46 16.26 11.59
C ARG A 69 18.08 16.12 12.22
N GLU A 70 17.98 15.37 13.31
CA GLU A 70 16.75 15.31 14.10
C GLU A 70 16.32 16.75 14.40
N THR A 71 15.18 17.14 13.85
CA THR A 71 14.63 18.47 14.08
C THR A 71 13.95 18.41 15.44
N GLN A 72 14.44 19.19 16.41
CA GLN A 72 13.70 19.42 17.65
C GLN A 72 12.31 19.98 17.28
N GLY A 73 11.26 19.24 17.60
CA GLY A 73 9.90 19.57 17.18
C GLY A 73 8.89 18.46 17.42
N LYS A 74 7.67 18.65 16.91
CA LYS A 74 6.59 17.67 16.99
C LYS A 74 6.95 16.42 16.16
N PRO A 75 6.63 15.20 16.62
CA PRO A 75 6.78 13.99 15.82
C PRO A 75 6.07 14.12 14.46
N LYS A 76 6.77 13.74 13.39
CA LYS A 76 6.27 13.78 12.01
C LYS A 76 5.80 12.39 11.58
N ILE A 77 4.56 12.29 11.11
CA ILE A 77 3.98 11.04 10.61
C ILE A 77 3.71 11.18 9.12
N ALA A 78 4.17 10.21 8.32
CA ALA A 78 3.93 10.19 6.88
C ALA A 78 2.89 9.13 6.49
N VAL A 79 1.85 9.53 5.77
CA VAL A 79 0.87 8.64 5.14
C VAL A 79 1.08 8.67 3.64
N VAL A 80 1.46 7.54 3.05
CA VAL A 80 1.81 7.45 1.63
C VAL A 80 0.83 6.53 0.91
N ALA A 81 0.12 7.06 -0.08
CA ALA A 81 -0.78 6.28 -0.94
C ALA A 81 -0.89 6.91 -2.33
N HIS A 82 -1.22 6.11 -3.35
CA HIS A 82 -1.40 6.66 -4.70
C HIS A 82 -2.64 7.57 -4.81
N ASP A 83 -3.80 7.12 -4.29
CA ASP A 83 -5.01 7.93 -4.13
C ASP A 83 -5.44 7.84 -2.66
N LEU A 84 -5.37 8.96 -1.95
CA LEU A 84 -5.64 9.03 -0.52
C LEU A 84 -7.13 8.95 -0.16
N ARG A 85 -8.05 8.94 -1.13
CA ARG A 85 -9.48 8.67 -0.90
C ARG A 85 -9.80 7.18 -0.93
N TYR A 86 -8.88 6.37 -1.47
CA TYR A 86 -9.12 4.95 -1.63
C TYR A 86 -8.92 4.22 -0.30
N ASP A 87 -10.02 3.74 0.27
CA ASP A 87 -10.10 3.03 1.55
C ASP A 87 -9.46 1.63 1.53
N GLY A 88 -9.26 1.05 0.34
CA GLY A 88 -8.57 -0.24 0.21
C GLY A 88 -7.06 -0.20 0.45
N LYS A 89 -6.44 0.98 0.52
CA LYS A 89 -5.01 1.16 0.90
C LYS A 89 -4.79 2.16 2.03
N THR A 90 -5.80 2.98 2.34
CA THR A 90 -5.71 4.04 3.34
C THR A 90 -6.82 3.86 4.37
N ASN A 91 -6.47 3.54 5.62
CA ASN A 91 -7.45 3.52 6.71
C ASN A 91 -7.83 4.97 7.08
N GLN A 92 -8.93 5.46 6.49
CA GLN A 92 -9.39 6.84 6.65
C GLN A 92 -9.65 7.22 8.11
N GLN A 93 -10.16 6.28 8.91
CA GLN A 93 -10.50 6.53 10.31
C GLN A 93 -9.23 6.74 11.13
N LEU A 94 -8.24 5.87 10.95
CA LEU A 94 -6.94 6.01 11.60
C LEU A 94 -6.27 7.35 11.27
N VAL A 95 -6.32 7.79 10.00
CA VAL A 95 -5.76 9.09 9.60
C VAL A 95 -6.51 10.25 10.27
N ARG A 96 -7.85 10.17 10.39
CA ARG A 96 -8.65 11.18 11.11
C ARG A 96 -8.35 11.22 12.60
N GLU A 97 -8.10 10.07 13.23
CA GLU A 97 -7.68 9.98 14.62
C GLU A 97 -6.30 10.63 14.83
N MET A 98 -5.37 10.41 13.89
CA MET A 98 -4.08 11.12 13.91
C MET A 98 -4.26 12.63 13.75
N MET A 99 -5.13 13.09 12.84
CA MET A 99 -5.44 14.52 12.71
C MET A 99 -5.97 15.12 14.01
N ALA A 100 -6.83 14.38 14.72
CA ALA A 100 -7.42 14.82 15.99
C ALA A 100 -6.40 15.00 17.13
N LEU A 101 -5.17 14.46 16.99
CA LEU A 101 -4.08 14.72 17.93
C LEU A 101 -3.57 16.17 17.88
N GLY A 102 -3.94 16.93 16.85
CA GLY A 102 -3.64 18.36 16.71
C GLY A 102 -2.15 18.65 16.86
N ASP A 103 -1.83 19.56 17.76
CA ASP A 103 -0.46 20.04 18.00
C ASP A 103 0.51 19.01 18.59
N LYS A 104 0.08 17.78 18.87
CA LYS A 104 0.97 16.72 19.33
C LYS A 104 1.80 16.12 18.20
N ILE A 105 1.37 16.26 16.94
CA ILE A 105 2.06 15.70 15.77
C ILE A 105 2.01 16.68 14.59
N GLU A 106 2.83 16.40 13.59
CA GLU A 106 2.69 16.96 12.23
C GLU A 106 2.42 15.81 11.25
N LEU A 107 1.29 15.87 10.54
CA LEU A 107 0.84 14.81 9.66
C LEU A 107 1.11 15.17 8.19
N HIS A 108 2.01 14.44 7.55
CA HIS A 108 2.34 14.60 6.14
C HIS A 108 1.60 13.54 5.32
N THR A 109 0.88 13.95 4.29
CA THR A 109 0.24 13.01 3.36
C THR A 109 0.87 13.12 1.98
N PHE A 110 1.28 12.00 1.41
CA PHE A 110 1.84 11.91 0.06
C PHE A 110 0.91 11.09 -0.83
N GLY A 111 0.36 11.74 -1.86
CA GLY A 111 -0.59 11.10 -2.75
C GLY A 111 -1.54 12.05 -3.45
N LYS A 112 -2.29 11.53 -4.42
CA LYS A 112 -3.31 12.32 -5.12
C LYS A 112 -4.60 12.40 -4.29
N PHE A 113 -5.33 13.49 -4.47
CA PHE A 113 -6.69 13.71 -3.95
C PHE A 113 -6.83 13.55 -2.43
N SER A 114 -5.86 14.00 -1.64
CA SER A 114 -5.96 13.96 -0.17
C SER A 114 -7.28 14.56 0.33
N PRO A 115 -8.13 13.80 1.05
CA PRO A 115 -9.34 14.32 1.66
C PRO A 115 -9.09 14.95 3.04
N PHE A 116 -7.82 15.02 3.48
CA PHE A 116 -7.45 15.39 4.84
C PHE A 116 -7.10 16.88 4.93
N THR A 117 -7.76 17.58 5.83
CA THR A 117 -7.56 19.02 6.05
C THR A 117 -7.70 19.34 7.52
N ALA A 118 -6.62 19.79 8.15
CA ALA A 118 -6.57 20.31 9.52
C ALA A 118 -5.27 21.13 9.69
N GLY A 119 -5.17 21.92 10.78
CA GLY A 119 -4.02 22.79 11.03
C GLY A 119 -2.68 22.07 11.22
N ASN A 120 -2.71 20.78 11.56
CA ASN A 120 -1.54 19.91 11.71
C ASN A 120 -1.26 19.03 10.48
N VAL A 121 -1.90 19.28 9.33
CA VAL A 121 -1.80 18.46 8.12
C VAL A 121 -1.07 19.20 7.00
N VAL A 122 -0.04 18.57 6.44
CA VAL A 122 0.70 19.04 5.27
C VAL A 122 0.47 18.07 4.10
N ASN A 123 -0.20 18.55 3.06
CA ASN A 123 -0.52 17.75 1.87
C ASN A 123 0.58 17.89 0.79
N HIS A 124 1.28 16.81 0.50
CA HIS A 124 2.29 16.72 -0.56
C HIS A 124 1.68 16.07 -1.80
N VAL A 125 1.47 16.86 -2.85
CA VAL A 125 1.01 16.34 -4.14
C VAL A 125 2.18 15.65 -4.83
N THR A 126 2.16 14.33 -4.89
CA THR A 126 3.23 13.58 -5.57
C THR A 126 2.98 13.53 -7.08
N VAL A 127 3.93 14.06 -7.86
CA VAL A 127 4.11 13.73 -9.27
C VAL A 127 5.05 12.52 -9.30
N ALA A 128 4.69 11.46 -10.03
CA ALA A 128 5.56 10.30 -10.16
C ALA A 128 6.92 10.75 -10.73
N LEU A 129 8.01 10.50 -9.99
CA LEU A 129 9.35 10.56 -10.56
C LEU A 129 9.41 9.49 -11.66
N LYS A 130 9.25 9.91 -12.91
CA LYS A 130 9.77 9.12 -14.04
C LYS A 130 11.28 9.16 -13.87
N LEU A 131 11.84 8.14 -13.26
CA LEU A 131 13.25 7.79 -13.45
C LEU A 131 13.37 7.38 -14.92
N THR A 132 13.54 8.35 -15.81
CA THR A 132 14.00 8.07 -17.17
C THR A 132 15.43 7.57 -17.02
N SER A 133 15.61 6.27 -17.20
CA SER A 133 16.91 5.66 -17.46
C SER A 133 17.54 6.42 -18.64
N ALA A 134 18.57 7.22 -18.35
CA ALA A 134 19.44 7.76 -19.38
C ALA A 134 20.30 6.59 -19.88
N SER A 135 19.99 6.14 -21.10
CA SER A 135 20.83 5.26 -21.90
C SER A 135 21.99 6.04 -22.52
#